data_AF-A0A452ZGG8-F1
#
_entry.id   AF-A0A452ZGG8-F1
#
_cell.length_a   1.000
_cell.length_b   1.000
_cell.length_c   1.000
_cell.angle_alpha   90.00
_cell.angle_beta   90.00
_cell.angle_gamma   90.00
#
_symmetry.space_group_name_H-M   'P 1'
#
loop_
_entity.id
_entity.type
_entity.pdbx_description
1 polymer ?
#
loop_
_entity_poly.entity_id
_entity_poly.type
_entity_poly.pdbx_seq_one_letter_code
_entity_poly.pdbx_strand_id
1 'polypeptide(L)'
;MASAEHSKKLRIQLVPFFATSHIGPHADLALRLATVRPDTVEPMLAVTPANVSVARSALDRHGLTASAAVRIATYSFPDVDDLPPGVENLSAAAADDAWCIDAAAMEETLTRPLQEALIRERLPTLLSPISTFYVSPSSPTS
;
A
#
# COMPACT_ATOMS: atom_id res chain seq x y z
N MET A 1 -23.45 -34.05 13.17
CA MET A 1 -22.28 -33.71 12.33
C MET A 1 -22.07 -32.22 12.43
N ALA A 2 -20.96 -31.79 13.05
CA ALA A 2 -20.64 -30.36 13.15
C ALA A 2 -20.21 -29.87 11.76
N SER A 3 -20.97 -28.94 11.18
CA SER A 3 -20.51 -28.19 10.01
C SER A 3 -19.27 -27.44 10.45
N ALA A 4 -18.12 -27.70 9.83
CA ALA A 4 -16.94 -26.89 10.01
C ALA A 4 -17.25 -25.51 9.43
N GLU A 5 -17.73 -24.61 10.27
CA GLU A 5 -17.77 -23.18 10.00
C GLU A 5 -16.32 -22.76 9.73
N HIS A 6 -15.90 -22.78 8.46
CA HIS A 6 -14.69 -22.10 8.02
C HIS A 6 -14.90 -20.63 8.33
N SER A 7 -14.43 -20.19 9.50
CA SER A 7 -14.36 -18.78 9.85
C SER A 7 -13.55 -18.08 8.76
N LYS A 8 -14.22 -17.33 7.89
CA LYS A 8 -13.55 -16.59 6.81
C LYS A 8 -12.62 -15.57 7.46
N LYS A 9 -11.31 -15.71 7.23
CA LYS A 9 -10.32 -14.71 7.65
C LYS A 9 -10.72 -13.34 7.11
N LEU A 10 -10.60 -12.32 7.96
CA LEU A 10 -10.78 -10.92 7.62
C LEU A 10 -9.66 -10.50 6.68
N ARG A 11 -10.00 -10.18 5.43
CA ARG A 11 -9.03 -9.71 4.43
C ARG A 11 -8.90 -8.19 4.55
N ILE A 12 -7.72 -7.71 4.93
CA ILE A 12 -7.45 -6.29 5.09
C ILE A 12 -6.55 -5.84 3.96
N GLN A 13 -7.00 -4.88 3.16
CA GLN A 13 -6.18 -4.27 2.12
C GLN A 13 -5.70 -2.89 2.58
N LEU A 14 -4.38 -2.73 2.62
CA LEU A 14 -3.69 -1.48 2.92
C LEU A 14 -3.18 -0.87 1.62
N VAL A 15 -3.58 0.37 1.34
CA VAL A 15 -3.16 1.10 0.14
C VAL A 15 -2.29 2.29 0.59
N PRO A 16 -0.96 2.15 0.66
CA PRO A 16 -0.08 3.25 1.00
C PRO A 16 0.00 4.28 -0.14
N PHE A 17 0.39 5.50 0.23
CA PHE A 17 0.84 6.51 -0.72
C PHE A 17 2.10 6.03 -1.47
N PHE A 18 2.33 6.56 -2.68
CA PHE A 18 3.44 6.24 -3.59
C PHE A 18 4.82 6.74 -3.11
N ALA A 19 5.16 6.54 -1.84
CA ALA A 19 6.45 6.92 -1.28
C ALA A 19 6.95 5.89 -0.27
N THR A 20 8.27 5.72 -0.21
CA THR A 20 8.91 4.78 0.72
C THR A 20 8.56 5.09 2.19
N SER A 21 8.43 6.38 2.53
CA SER A 21 8.02 6.86 3.86
C SER A 21 6.61 6.41 4.26
N HIS A 22 5.73 6.07 3.31
CA HIS A 22 4.39 5.55 3.58
C HIS A 22 4.31 4.02 3.42
N ILE A 23 5.04 3.45 2.45
CA ILE A 23 5.07 2.00 2.23
C ILE A 23 5.62 1.26 3.45
N GLY A 24 6.72 1.76 4.04
CA GLY A 24 7.35 1.15 5.21
C GLY A 24 6.38 0.96 6.40
N PRO A 25 5.77 2.04 6.92
CA PRO A 25 4.81 1.94 8.02
C PRO A 25 3.60 1.06 7.73
N HIS A 26 3.09 1.03 6.48
CA HIS A 26 1.99 0.15 6.12
C HIS A 26 2.41 -1.33 6.08
N ALA A 27 3.64 -1.63 5.64
CA ALA A 27 4.21 -2.97 5.73
C ALA A 27 4.34 -3.41 7.20
N ASP A 28 4.83 -2.54 8.09
CA ASP A 28 4.92 -2.82 9.52
C ASP A 28 3.54 -3.09 10.15
N LEU A 29 2.52 -2.30 9.76
CA LEU A 29 1.14 -2.50 10.20
C LEU A 29 0.58 -3.84 9.69
N ALA A 30 0.77 -4.16 8.41
CA ALA A 30 0.35 -5.44 7.84
C ALA A 30 0.96 -6.61 8.61
N LEU A 31 2.25 -6.52 8.93
CA LEU A 31 2.94 -7.57 9.66
C LEU A 31 2.41 -7.74 11.08
N ARG A 32 2.17 -6.62 11.79
CA ARG A 32 1.55 -6.65 13.12
C ARG A 32 0.17 -7.28 13.09
N LEU A 33 -0.65 -6.96 12.08
CA LEU A 33 -1.97 -7.57 11.90
C LEU A 33 -1.86 -9.08 11.68
N ALA A 34 -0.95 -9.52 10.81
CA ALA A 34 -0.69 -10.94 10.56
C ALA A 34 -0.19 -11.67 11.80
N THR A 35 0.62 -11.02 12.64
CA THR A 35 1.25 -11.64 13.82
C THR A 35 0.29 -11.72 15.00
N VAL A 36 -0.52 -10.68 15.23
CA VAL A 36 -1.45 -10.63 16.37
C VAL A 36 -2.69 -11.49 16.13
N ARG A 37 -3.09 -11.68 14.85
CA ARG A 37 -4.31 -12.37 14.45
C ARG A 37 -4.09 -13.36 13.27
N PRO A 38 -3.12 -14.29 13.36
CA PRO A 38 -2.71 -15.13 12.21
C PRO A 38 -3.82 -16.03 11.65
N ASP A 39 -4.74 -16.48 12.51
CA ASP A 39 -5.83 -17.36 12.11
C ASP A 39 -7.09 -16.63 11.68
N THR A 40 -7.16 -15.31 11.91
CA THR A 40 -8.38 -14.52 11.67
C THR A 40 -8.19 -13.33 10.76
N VAL A 41 -6.95 -12.91 10.46
CA VAL A 41 -6.66 -11.76 9.58
C VAL A 41 -5.68 -12.18 8.48
N GLU A 42 -5.98 -11.76 7.25
CA GLU A 42 -5.13 -11.92 6.08
C GLU A 42 -4.83 -10.51 5.51
N PRO A 43 -3.72 -9.87 5.93
CA PRO A 43 -3.39 -8.53 5.46
C PRO A 43 -2.70 -8.57 4.09
N MET A 44 -2.96 -7.53 3.31
CA MET A 44 -2.45 -7.35 1.96
C MET A 44 -2.00 -5.91 1.77
N LEU A 45 -0.80 -5.73 1.24
CA LEU A 45 -0.28 -4.44 0.81
C LEU A 45 -0.52 -4.29 -0.69
N ALA A 46 -1.33 -3.32 -1.07
CA ALA A 46 -1.63 -3.01 -2.46
C ALA A 46 -0.75 -1.84 -2.91
N VAL A 47 0.14 -2.08 -3.87
CA VAL A 47 1.10 -1.08 -4.39
C VAL A 47 1.10 -1.08 -5.91
N THR A 48 1.75 -0.12 -6.54
CA THR A 48 1.95 -0.13 -8.00
C THR A 48 3.16 -0.99 -8.38
N PRO A 49 3.31 -1.41 -9.65
CA PRO A 49 4.37 -2.33 -10.07
C PRO A 49 5.79 -1.91 -9.68
N ALA A 50 6.15 -0.63 -9.84
CA ALA A 50 7.49 -0.13 -9.50
C ALA A 50 7.74 -0.09 -7.98
N ASN A 51 6.68 -0.12 -7.17
CA ASN A 51 6.76 -0.12 -5.70
C ASN A 51 6.88 -1.52 -5.08
N VAL A 52 6.78 -2.60 -5.88
CA VAL A 52 6.83 -3.98 -5.36
C VAL A 52 8.16 -4.30 -4.66
N SER A 53 9.28 -3.86 -5.21
CA SER A 53 10.62 -4.09 -4.62
C SER A 53 10.76 -3.38 -3.28
N VAL A 54 10.25 -2.15 -3.17
CA VAL A 54 10.23 -1.36 -1.93
C VAL A 54 9.36 -2.04 -0.87
N ALA A 55 8.15 -2.49 -1.26
CA ALA A 55 7.25 -3.24 -0.38
C ALA A 55 7.88 -4.55 0.12
N ARG A 56 8.49 -5.34 -0.77
CA ARG A 56 9.18 -6.59 -0.40
C ARG A 56 10.34 -6.32 0.55
N SER A 57 11.21 -5.38 0.21
CA SER A 57 12.31 -4.95 1.08
C SER A 57 11.80 -4.50 2.45
N ALA A 58 10.68 -3.79 2.50
CA ALA A 58 10.06 -3.37 3.75
C ALA A 58 9.60 -4.54 4.62
N LEU A 59 9.00 -5.57 4.03
CA LEU A 59 8.56 -6.77 4.73
C LEU A 59 9.74 -7.67 5.16
N ASP A 60 10.71 -7.86 4.27
CA ASP A 60 11.86 -8.76 4.47
C ASP A 60 12.81 -8.29 5.58
N ARG A 61 12.79 -6.99 5.92
CA ARG A 61 13.47 -6.43 7.11
C ARG A 61 13.05 -7.12 8.42
N HIS A 62 11.88 -7.76 8.44
CA HIS A 62 11.36 -8.49 9.60
C HIS A 62 11.56 -10.01 9.50
N GLY A 63 12.29 -10.48 8.48
CA GLY A 63 12.57 -11.89 8.22
C GLY A 63 11.57 -12.56 7.28
N LEU A 64 12.07 -13.51 6.48
CA LEU A 64 11.32 -14.15 5.40
C LEU A 64 10.04 -14.85 5.86
N THR A 65 10.07 -15.48 7.04
CA THR A 65 8.89 -16.16 7.61
C THR A 65 7.78 -15.17 7.94
N ALA A 66 8.13 -14.01 8.49
CA ALA A 66 7.19 -12.97 8.86
C ALA A 66 6.64 -12.29 7.60
N SER A 67 7.53 -11.99 6.64
CA SER A 67 7.19 -11.45 5.31
C SER A 67 6.17 -12.30 4.56
N ALA A 68 6.31 -13.64 4.58
CA ALA A 68 5.40 -14.57 3.92
C ALA A 68 3.94 -14.52 4.43
N ALA A 69 3.70 -13.94 5.61
CA ALA A 69 2.36 -13.79 6.17
C ALA A 69 1.58 -12.58 5.58
N VAL A 70 2.25 -11.69 4.82
CA VAL A 70 1.64 -10.53 4.18
C VAL A 70 1.67 -10.72 2.67
N ARG A 71 0.51 -10.53 2.02
CA ARG A 71 0.43 -10.59 0.55
C ARG A 71 0.73 -9.23 -0.06
N ILE A 72 1.39 -9.22 -1.21
CA ILE A 72 1.50 -8.02 -2.06
C ILE A 72 0.54 -8.18 -3.23
N ALA A 73 -0.28 -7.16 -3.46
CA ALA A 73 -1.10 -7.03 -4.66
C ALA A 73 -0.66 -5.80 -5.44
N THR A 74 -0.90 -5.84 -6.75
CA THR A 74 -0.60 -4.73 -7.65
C THR A 74 -1.86 -4.16 -8.28
N TYR A 75 -1.86 -2.84 -8.46
CA TYR A 75 -2.78 -2.11 -9.33
C TYR A 75 -1.97 -1.16 -10.20
N SER A 76 -2.49 -0.78 -11.36
CA SER A 76 -1.78 0.15 -12.26
C SER A 76 -1.51 1.47 -11.56
N PHE A 77 -0.33 2.06 -11.81
CA PHE A 77 -0.13 3.48 -11.51
C PHE A 77 -1.06 4.31 -12.41
N PRO A 78 -1.60 5.44 -11.93
CA PRO A 78 -2.45 6.26 -12.76
C PRO A 78 -1.71 6.79 -13.99
N ASP A 79 -2.44 7.02 -15.08
CA ASP A 79 -1.86 7.58 -16.29
C ASP A 79 -1.62 9.07 -16.07
N VAL A 80 -0.36 9.50 -16.12
CA VAL A 80 0.08 10.85 -15.81
C VAL A 80 1.02 11.28 -16.92
N ASP A 81 0.72 12.42 -17.51
CA ASP A 81 1.58 13.01 -18.53
C ASP A 81 2.96 13.38 -17.91
N ASP A 82 3.98 13.43 -18.76
CA ASP A 82 5.33 13.89 -18.40
C ASP A 82 6.08 13.03 -17.37
N LEU A 83 5.64 11.80 -17.07
CA LEU A 83 6.34 10.88 -16.19
C LEU A 83 6.99 9.71 -16.96
N PRO A 84 8.30 9.44 -16.78
CA PRO A 84 8.92 8.28 -17.42
C PRO A 84 8.28 6.95 -16.99
N PRO A 85 8.16 5.96 -17.89
CA PRO A 85 7.61 4.65 -17.54
C PRO A 85 8.37 4.00 -16.37
N GLY A 86 7.62 3.54 -15.37
CA GLY A 86 8.17 2.85 -14.19
C GLY A 86 8.64 3.77 -13.06
N VAL A 87 8.51 5.10 -13.21
CA VAL A 87 8.74 6.04 -12.11
C VAL A 87 7.43 6.23 -11.36
N GLU A 88 7.19 5.44 -10.32
CA GLU A 88 5.91 5.46 -9.58
C GLU A 88 6.12 5.68 -8.07
N ASN A 89 7.33 6.07 -7.65
CA ASN A 89 7.68 6.31 -6.26
C ASN A 89 8.31 7.69 -6.08
N LEU A 90 7.67 8.53 -5.27
CA LEU A 90 8.11 9.90 -4.96
C LEU A 90 9.54 9.95 -4.43
N SER A 91 9.94 8.96 -3.62
CA SER A 91 11.28 8.88 -3.03
C SER A 91 12.37 8.48 -4.04
N ALA A 92 11.99 7.95 -5.20
CA ALA A 92 12.91 7.52 -6.25
C ALA A 92 12.84 8.41 -7.51
N ALA A 93 11.86 9.31 -7.59
CA ALA A 93 11.68 10.22 -8.69
C ALA A 93 12.80 11.28 -8.74
N ALA A 94 13.12 11.75 -9.93
CA ALA A 94 13.92 12.97 -10.08
C ALA A 94 13.13 14.16 -9.51
N ALA A 95 13.85 15.20 -9.07
CA ALA A 95 13.20 16.39 -8.48
C ALA A 95 12.18 17.03 -9.43
N ASP A 96 12.46 17.00 -10.74
CA ASP A 96 11.60 17.56 -11.78
C ASP A 96 10.35 16.70 -12.04
N ASP A 97 10.35 15.43 -11.64
CA ASP A 97 9.26 14.46 -11.84
C ASP A 97 8.42 14.24 -10.57
N ALA A 98 8.96 14.61 -9.40
CA ALA A 98 8.34 14.35 -8.10
C ALA A 98 6.93 14.92 -7.98
N TRP A 99 6.70 16.11 -8.56
CA TRP A 99 5.40 16.78 -8.53
C TRP A 99 4.33 15.99 -9.32
N CYS A 100 4.71 15.28 -10.39
CA CYS A 100 3.78 14.46 -11.16
C CYS A 100 3.22 13.32 -10.30
N ILE A 101 4.06 12.70 -9.47
CA ILE A 101 3.64 11.62 -8.57
C ILE A 101 2.73 12.15 -7.45
N ASP A 102 3.05 13.30 -6.88
CA ASP A 102 2.20 13.95 -5.88
C ASP A 102 0.84 14.32 -6.48
N ALA A 103 0.81 14.92 -7.66
CA ALA A 103 -0.41 15.26 -8.38
C ALA A 103 -1.25 14.01 -8.68
N ALA A 104 -0.62 12.96 -9.20
CA ALA A 104 -1.27 11.68 -9.48
C ALA A 104 -1.89 11.04 -8.24
N ALA A 105 -1.19 11.10 -7.10
CA ALA A 105 -1.67 10.52 -5.85
C ALA A 105 -2.84 11.30 -5.25
N MET A 106 -2.90 12.61 -5.46
CA MET A 106 -3.94 13.50 -4.94
C MET A 106 -5.17 13.58 -5.84
N GLU A 107 -5.02 13.25 -7.13
CA GLU A 107 -6.13 13.21 -8.07
C GLU A 107 -6.98 11.94 -7.87
N GLU A 108 -8.06 12.09 -7.09
CA GLU A 108 -8.97 10.98 -6.79
C GLU A 108 -9.59 10.39 -8.06
N THR A 109 -9.86 11.21 -9.09
CA THR A 109 -10.46 10.72 -10.34
C THR A 109 -9.56 9.72 -11.09
N LEU A 110 -8.25 9.82 -10.90
CA LEU A 110 -7.26 8.92 -11.49
C LEU A 110 -6.99 7.69 -10.61
N THR A 111 -6.90 7.88 -9.30
CA THR A 111 -6.52 6.80 -8.36
C THR A 111 -7.68 5.91 -7.94
N ARG A 112 -8.86 6.49 -7.70
CA ARG A 112 -10.04 5.77 -7.19
C ARG A 112 -10.49 4.63 -8.12
N PRO A 113 -10.61 4.80 -9.45
CA PRO A 113 -11.06 3.71 -10.32
C PRO A 113 -10.13 2.50 -10.27
N LEU A 114 -8.82 2.73 -10.17
CA LEU A 114 -7.78 1.68 -10.13
C LEU A 114 -7.83 0.93 -8.80
N GLN A 115 -7.96 1.66 -7.69
CA GLN A 115 -8.12 1.07 -6.36
C GLN A 115 -9.43 0.28 -6.24
N GLU A 116 -10.54 0.83 -6.75
CA GLU A 116 -11.84 0.15 -6.77
C GLU A 116 -11.84 -1.09 -7.65
N ALA A 117 -11.16 -1.07 -8.79
CA ALA A 117 -10.99 -2.25 -9.63
C ALA A 117 -10.28 -3.37 -8.84
N LEU A 118 -9.21 -3.02 -8.13
CA LEU A 118 -8.51 -3.98 -7.26
C LEU A 118 -9.40 -4.49 -6.12
N ILE A 119 -10.21 -3.61 -5.50
CA ILE A 119 -11.18 -3.99 -4.46
C ILE A 119 -12.22 -4.97 -5.02
N ARG A 120 -12.76 -4.72 -6.22
CA ARG A 120 -13.73 -5.63 -6.87
C ARG A 120 -13.10 -6.98 -7.22
N GLU A 121 -11.84 -7.00 -7.65
CA GLU A 121 -11.11 -8.23 -7.96
C GLU A 121 -10.81 -9.06 -6.70
N ARG A 122 -10.42 -8.40 -5.60
CA ARG A 122 -9.91 -9.06 -4.39
C ARG A 122 -10.96 -9.27 -3.31
N LEU A 123 -12.03 -8.48 -3.33
CA LEU A 123 -13.12 -8.46 -2.35
C LEU A 123 -12.58 -8.45 -0.91
N PRO A 124 -11.78 -7.44 -0.52
CA PRO A 124 -11.33 -7.29 0.86
C PRO A 124 -12.53 -7.05 1.77
N THR A 125 -12.42 -7.50 3.02
CA THR A 125 -13.44 -7.27 4.04
C THR A 125 -13.30 -5.89 4.70
N LEU A 126 -12.09 -5.34 4.71
CA LEU A 126 -11.79 -3.99 5.19
C LEU A 126 -10.75 -3.32 4.28
N LEU A 127 -11.00 -2.06 3.94
CA LEU A 127 -10.07 -1.20 3.23
C LEU A 127 -9.55 -0.12 4.17
N SER A 128 -8.23 0.05 4.23
CA SER A 128 -7.60 1.24 4.81
C SER A 128 -7.02 2.06 3.64
N PRO A 129 -7.75 3.08 3.14
CA PRO A 129 -7.27 3.93 2.05
C PRO A 129 -6.13 4.84 2.53
N ILE A 130 -5.49 5.51 1.57
CA ILE A 130 -4.42 6.49 1.76
C ILE A 130 -4.91 7.57 2.75
N SER A 131 -4.56 7.42 4.03
CA SER A 131 -4.54 8.54 4.96
C SER A 131 -3.16 9.16 4.82
N THR A 132 -3.09 10.30 4.13
CA THR A 132 -1.94 11.18 4.27
C THR A 132 -1.92 11.65 5.72
N PHE A 133 -1.15 10.98 6.58
CA PHE A 133 -0.68 11.62 7.81
C PHE A 133 0.30 12.72 7.39
N TYR A 134 -0.22 13.84 6.89
CA TYR A 134 0.56 15.06 6.72
C TYR A 134 0.86 15.58 8.12
N VAL A 135 2.01 15.20 8.66
CA VAL A 135 2.59 15.95 9.77
C VAL A 135 3.23 17.17 9.13
N SER A 136 2.55 18.31 9.20
CA SER A 136 3.12 19.59 8.81
C SER A 136 4.45 19.77 9.55
N PRO A 137 5.58 20.06 8.87
CA PRO A 137 6.75 20.54 9.57
C PRO A 137 6.34 21.85 10.24
N SER A 138 6.32 21.87 11.58
CA SER A 138 6.13 23.10 12.34
C SER A 138 7.21 24.08 11.91
N SER A 139 6.81 25.22 11.34
CA SER A 139 7.74 26.31 11.03
C SER A 139 8.55 26.66 12.27
N PRO A 140 9.88 26.81 12.19
CA PRO A 140 10.66 27.32 13.31
C PRO A 140 10.20 28.75 13.58
N THR A 141 9.64 28.98 14.77
CA THR A 141 9.40 30.32 15.28
C THR A 141 10.74 31.03 15.41
N SER A 142 10.95 32.09 14.63
CA SER A 142 11.95 33.13 14.93
C SER A 142 11.48 33.99 16.10
#